data_AF-A0A7X3X2H2-F1
#
_entry.id   AF-A0A7X3X2H2-F1
#
_cell.length_a   1.000
_cell.length_b   1.000
_cell.length_c   1.000
_cell.angle_alpha   90.00
_cell.angle_beta   90.00
_cell.angle_gamma   90.00
#
_symmetry.space_group_name_H-M   'P 1'
#
loop_
_entity.id
_entity.type
_entity.pdbx_description
1 polymer ?
#
loop_
_entity_poly.entity_id
_entity_poly.type
_entity_poly.pdbx_seq_one_letter_code
_entity_poly.pdbx_strand_id
1 'polypeptide(L)'
;MTLTPLDKPVQFLKGVGPRRSEAFKRMGILTARDLLYHVPRRYDDASTITPLAQVEVGMDVTAVGTVKNKGIVPTRSGLRIFQAVLQDDTGILTCAWPGQPWLDRTLQAGDRILVTGPVKFFHGRQIQPREHAVLERAPAPEPDPATLDTHTTISSTPTTIPTPD
;
A
#
# COMPACT_ATOMS: atom_id res chain seq x y z
N MET A 1 3.90 -13.39 44.39
CA MET A 1 4.23 -13.96 43.06
C MET A 1 3.78 -12.97 42.00
N THR A 2 4.68 -12.11 41.51
CA THR A 2 4.34 -11.12 40.48
C THR A 2 4.22 -11.82 39.14
N LEU A 3 2.99 -11.96 38.62
CA LEU A 3 2.75 -12.51 37.29
C LEU A 3 3.38 -11.58 36.26
N THR A 4 4.44 -12.06 35.62
CA THR A 4 5.15 -11.36 34.55
C THR A 4 4.16 -11.05 33.42
N PRO A 5 4.19 -9.86 32.80
CA PRO A 5 3.30 -9.54 31.68
C PRO A 5 3.32 -10.57 30.54
N LEU A 6 4.42 -11.31 30.39
CA LEU A 6 4.61 -12.34 29.38
C LEU A 6 3.75 -13.60 29.60
N ASP A 7 3.34 -13.87 30.84
CA ASP A 7 2.51 -15.03 31.18
C ASP A 7 1.01 -14.78 30.89
N LYS A 8 0.64 -13.53 30.57
CA LYS A 8 -0.75 -13.18 30.26
C LYS A 8 -1.18 -13.79 28.93
N PRO A 9 -2.45 -14.24 28.83
CA PRO A 9 -3.02 -14.69 27.57
C PRO A 9 -2.87 -13.65 26.46
N VAL A 10 -2.62 -14.10 25.24
CA VAL A 10 -2.36 -13.25 24.07
C VAL A 10 -3.47 -12.22 23.79
N GLN A 11 -4.71 -12.50 24.21
CA GLN A 11 -5.86 -11.60 24.10
C GLN A 11 -5.71 -10.27 24.86
N PHE A 12 -4.83 -10.22 25.86
CA PHE A 12 -4.58 -9.00 26.63
C PHE A 12 -3.53 -8.10 25.98
N LEU A 13 -2.91 -8.55 24.87
CA LEU A 13 -2.05 -7.70 24.07
C LEU A 13 -2.88 -6.71 23.27
N LYS A 14 -2.44 -5.44 23.28
CA LYS A 14 -3.07 -4.38 22.48
C LYS A 14 -3.09 -4.78 21.01
N GLY A 15 -4.28 -4.76 20.41
CA GLY A 15 -4.50 -5.16 19.02
C GLY A 15 -4.90 -6.63 18.82
N VAL A 16 -4.90 -7.47 19.87
CA VAL A 16 -5.37 -8.86 19.79
C VAL A 16 -6.79 -8.98 20.38
N GLY A 17 -7.80 -8.73 19.54
CA GLY A 17 -9.20 -8.98 19.91
C GLY A 17 -9.56 -10.47 19.96
N PRO A 18 -10.77 -10.84 20.44
CA PRO A 18 -11.21 -12.23 20.61
C PRO A 18 -11.01 -13.10 19.37
N ARG A 19 -11.38 -12.59 18.19
CA ARG A 19 -11.22 -13.27 16.90
C ARG A 19 -9.76 -13.57 16.54
N ARG A 20 -8.84 -12.65 16.82
CA ARG A 20 -7.39 -12.85 16.61
C ARG A 20 -6.83 -13.83 17.64
N SER A 21 -7.32 -13.79 18.88
CA SER A 21 -6.90 -14.72 19.93
C SER A 21 -7.22 -16.18 19.57
N GLU A 22 -8.35 -16.46 18.93
CA GLU A 22 -8.68 -17.80 18.45
C GLU A 22 -7.72 -18.28 17.36
N ALA A 23 -7.35 -17.40 16.42
CA ALA A 23 -6.37 -17.72 15.39
C ALA A 23 -5.00 -18.05 16.00
N PHE A 24 -4.54 -17.27 17.00
CA PHE A 24 -3.31 -17.55 17.74
C PHE A 24 -3.39 -18.89 18.48
N LYS A 25 -4.51 -19.19 19.14
CA LYS A 25 -4.72 -20.48 19.82
C LYS A 25 -4.62 -21.67 18.85
N ARG A 26 -5.17 -21.55 17.63
CA ARG A 26 -5.04 -22.59 16.59
C ARG A 26 -3.59 -22.80 16.13
N MET A 27 -2.75 -21.79 16.24
CA MET A 27 -1.30 -21.88 15.98
C MET A 27 -0.49 -22.32 17.21
N GLY A 28 -1.15 -22.67 18.32
CA GLY A 28 -0.48 -23.07 19.57
C GLY A 28 0.02 -21.90 20.42
N ILE A 29 -0.34 -20.66 20.10
CA ILE A 29 0.11 -19.46 20.79
C ILE A 29 -0.95 -19.05 21.82
N LEU A 30 -0.66 -19.26 23.11
CA LEU A 30 -1.60 -19.02 24.20
C LEU A 30 -1.27 -17.74 24.99
N THR A 31 0.02 -17.49 25.20
CA THR A 31 0.53 -16.39 26.03
C THR A 31 1.34 -15.38 25.20
N ALA A 32 1.61 -14.21 25.80
CA ALA A 32 2.51 -13.23 25.20
C ALA A 32 3.95 -13.78 25.03
N ARG A 33 4.38 -14.69 25.91
CA ARG A 33 5.66 -15.42 25.76
C ARG A 33 5.67 -16.28 24.49
N ASP A 34 4.62 -17.05 24.25
CA ASP A 34 4.55 -17.93 23.07
C ASP A 34 4.62 -17.12 21.77
N LEU A 35 3.95 -15.95 21.76
CA LEU A 35 3.99 -15.05 20.61
C LEU A 35 5.38 -14.47 20.39
N LEU A 36 6.09 -14.10 21.47
CA LEU A 36 7.44 -13.55 21.39
C LEU A 36 8.44 -14.55 20.79
N TYR A 37 8.28 -15.84 21.09
CA TYR A 37 9.14 -16.91 20.56
C TYR A 37 8.60 -17.53 19.26
N HIS A 38 7.51 -17.02 18.72
CA HIS A 38 7.00 -17.43 17.41
C HIS A 38 7.78 -16.74 16.29
N VAL A 39 8.96 -17.29 15.98
CA VAL A 39 9.86 -16.72 14.97
C VAL A 39 9.30 -16.84 13.54
N PRO A 40 9.62 -15.88 12.65
CA PRO A 40 9.23 -15.96 11.24
C PRO A 40 9.73 -17.24 10.57
N ARG A 41 8.89 -17.86 9.73
CA ARG A 41 9.29 -19.03 8.93
C ARG A 41 10.29 -18.71 7.82
N ARG A 42 10.24 -17.49 7.29
CA ARG A 42 11.09 -17.00 6.21
C ARG A 42 11.48 -15.57 6.55
N TYR A 43 12.77 -15.27 6.44
CA TYR A 43 13.27 -13.91 6.42
C TYR A 43 13.41 -13.52 4.95
N ASP A 44 12.70 -12.49 4.52
CA ASP A 44 12.91 -11.89 3.20
C ASP A 44 14.07 -10.89 3.33
N ASP A 45 15.16 -11.17 2.65
CA ASP A 45 16.32 -10.27 2.60
C ASP A 45 16.10 -9.20 1.51
N ALA A 46 15.57 -8.06 1.94
CA ALA A 46 15.39 -6.88 1.10
C ALA A 46 16.58 -5.90 1.21
N SER A 47 17.75 -6.35 1.69
CA SER A 47 18.93 -5.48 1.88
C SER A 47 19.51 -4.94 0.57
N THR A 48 19.26 -5.62 -0.55
CA THR A 48 19.82 -5.28 -1.85
C THR A 48 18.71 -4.85 -2.81
N ILE A 49 18.78 -3.60 -3.26
CA ILE A 49 17.91 -3.05 -4.30
C ILE A 49 18.51 -3.40 -5.66
N THR A 50 17.79 -4.16 -6.46
CA THR A 50 18.17 -4.50 -7.84
C THR A 50 17.79 -3.36 -8.79
N PRO A 51 18.74 -2.82 -9.59
CA PRO A 51 18.42 -1.85 -10.63
C PRO A 51 17.44 -2.44 -11.66
N LEU A 52 16.47 -1.66 -12.14
CA LEU A 52 15.39 -2.17 -12.99
C LEU A 52 15.91 -2.79 -14.31
N ALA A 53 17.03 -2.30 -14.83
CA ALA A 53 17.67 -2.87 -16.02
C ALA A 53 18.18 -4.31 -15.82
N GLN A 54 18.64 -4.64 -14.61
CA GLN A 54 19.27 -5.92 -14.27
C GLN A 54 18.27 -6.97 -13.77
N VAL A 55 16.99 -6.60 -13.64
CA VAL A 55 15.94 -7.53 -13.23
C VAL A 55 15.73 -8.57 -14.33
N GLU A 56 15.77 -9.86 -14.01
CA GLU A 56 15.53 -10.94 -14.99
C GLU A 56 14.36 -11.83 -14.58
N VAL A 57 13.75 -12.49 -15.57
CA VAL A 57 12.65 -13.44 -15.33
C VAL A 57 13.17 -14.62 -14.51
N GLY A 58 12.44 -15.01 -13.47
CA GLY A 58 12.82 -16.08 -12.56
C GLY A 58 13.52 -15.60 -11.28
N MET A 59 13.97 -14.34 -11.23
CA MET A 59 14.54 -13.76 -10.02
C MET A 59 13.45 -13.40 -8.99
N ASP A 60 13.82 -13.42 -7.72
CA ASP A 60 13.05 -12.86 -6.61
C ASP A 60 13.81 -11.60 -6.14
N VAL A 61 13.27 -10.41 -6.42
CA VAL A 61 14.01 -9.15 -6.29
C VAL A 61 13.26 -8.13 -5.47
N THR A 62 14.03 -7.22 -4.86
CA THR A 62 13.55 -5.95 -4.33
C THR A 62 14.00 -4.85 -5.28
N ALA A 63 13.07 -4.03 -5.74
CA ALA A 63 13.34 -2.95 -6.68
C ALA A 63 12.66 -1.66 -6.22
N VAL A 64 13.27 -0.51 -6.55
CA VAL A 64 12.71 0.81 -6.28
C VAL A 64 12.58 1.57 -7.58
N GLY A 65 11.46 2.25 -7.77
CA GLY A 65 11.25 3.09 -8.94
C GLY A 65 10.09 4.06 -8.76
N THR A 66 10.04 5.04 -9.64
CA THR A 66 8.96 6.02 -9.70
C THR A 66 7.85 5.50 -10.60
N VAL A 67 6.61 5.54 -10.14
CA VAL A 67 5.43 5.15 -10.92
C VAL A 67 5.26 6.14 -12.07
N LYS A 68 5.49 5.71 -13.30
CA LYS A 68 5.30 6.54 -14.51
C LYS A 68 3.88 6.46 -15.06
N ASN A 69 3.33 5.25 -15.05
CA ASN A 69 1.97 5.00 -15.50
C ASN A 69 1.33 3.93 -14.63
N LYS A 70 0.01 3.97 -14.48
CA LYS A 70 -0.76 2.98 -13.75
C LYS A 70 -2.12 2.77 -14.41
N GLY A 71 -2.72 1.61 -14.20
CA GLY A 71 -4.06 1.33 -14.70
C GLY A 71 -4.61 0.00 -14.20
N ILE A 72 -5.89 -0.21 -14.46
CA ILE A 72 -6.55 -1.48 -14.16
C ILE A 72 -6.86 -2.17 -15.48
N VAL A 73 -6.30 -3.36 -15.65
CA VAL A 73 -6.57 -4.22 -16.80
C VAL A 73 -7.60 -5.28 -16.41
N PRO A 74 -8.80 -5.27 -17.03
CA PRO A 74 -9.75 -6.37 -16.87
C PRO A 74 -9.27 -7.59 -17.65
N THR A 75 -9.45 -8.78 -17.08
CA THR A 75 -9.19 -10.05 -17.75
C THR A 75 -10.48 -10.75 -18.16
N ARG A 76 -10.39 -11.70 -19.10
CA ARG A 76 -11.52 -12.47 -19.61
C ARG A 76 -12.28 -13.27 -18.54
N SER A 77 -11.63 -13.60 -17.43
CA SER A 77 -12.24 -14.33 -16.30
C SER A 77 -12.90 -13.41 -15.27
N GLY A 78 -12.98 -12.09 -15.53
CA GLY A 78 -13.51 -11.11 -14.59
C GLY A 78 -12.50 -10.65 -13.52
N LEU A 79 -11.30 -11.25 -13.47
CA LEU A 79 -10.23 -10.81 -12.57
C LEU A 79 -9.70 -9.43 -13.03
N ARG A 80 -9.63 -8.48 -12.10
CA ARG A 80 -9.07 -7.14 -12.33
C ARG A 80 -7.64 -7.10 -11.86
N ILE A 81 -6.71 -6.74 -12.73
CA ILE A 81 -5.29 -6.66 -12.42
C ILE A 81 -4.91 -5.19 -12.39
N PHE A 82 -4.42 -4.71 -11.25
CA PHE A 82 -3.78 -3.40 -11.20
C PHE A 82 -2.36 -3.53 -11.75
N GLN A 83 -1.97 -2.64 -12.67
CA GLN A 83 -0.64 -2.57 -13.24
C GLN A 83 -0.04 -1.19 -13.01
N ALA A 84 1.26 -1.14 -12.74
CA ALA A 84 2.03 0.09 -12.67
C ALA A 84 3.36 -0.11 -13.39
N VAL A 85 3.81 0.90 -14.15
CA VAL A 85 5.13 0.91 -14.77
C VAL A 85 6.05 1.74 -13.88
N LEU A 86 7.07 1.09 -13.33
CA LEU A 86 8.12 1.76 -12.58
C LEU A 86 9.26 2.14 -13.50
N GLN A 87 9.86 3.30 -13.22
CA GLN A 87 11.07 3.77 -13.87
C GLN A 87 12.09 4.20 -12.81
N ASP A 88 13.34 3.80 -13.02
CA ASP A 88 14.52 4.30 -12.33
C ASP A 88 15.50 4.88 -13.37
N ASP A 89 16.72 5.20 -12.94
CA ASP A 89 17.76 5.74 -13.82
C ASP A 89 18.29 4.69 -14.83
N THR A 90 18.02 3.41 -14.61
CA THR A 90 18.57 2.30 -15.40
C THR A 90 17.57 1.75 -16.42
N GLY A 91 16.27 1.81 -16.15
CA GLY A 91 15.26 1.29 -17.05
C GLY A 91 13.85 1.32 -16.48
N ILE A 92 13.01 0.43 -17.02
CA ILE A 92 11.60 0.31 -16.66
C ILE A 92 11.25 -1.13 -16.25
N LEU A 93 10.27 -1.26 -15.36
CA LEU A 93 9.74 -2.54 -14.93
C LEU A 93 8.22 -2.45 -14.72
N THR A 94 7.49 -3.36 -15.34
CA THR A 94 6.05 -3.49 -15.12
C THR A 94 5.78 -4.27 -13.84
N CYS A 95 4.96 -3.72 -12.96
CA CYS A 95 4.45 -4.37 -11.77
C CYS A 95 2.98 -4.74 -11.98
N ALA A 96 2.60 -5.95 -11.59
CA ALA A 96 1.22 -6.43 -11.72
C ALA A 96 0.71 -7.04 -10.41
N TRP A 97 -0.45 -6.57 -9.96
CA TRP A 97 -1.15 -7.06 -8.77
C TRP A 97 -2.52 -7.63 -9.16
N PRO A 98 -2.60 -8.95 -9.44
CA PRO A 98 -3.87 -9.60 -9.74
C PRO A 98 -4.82 -9.56 -8.55
N GLY A 99 -6.07 -9.16 -8.78
CA GLY A 99 -7.11 -9.13 -7.74
C GLY A 99 -7.00 -7.95 -6.76
N GLN A 100 -6.10 -6.99 -7.00
CA GLN A 100 -5.90 -5.82 -6.12
C GLN A 100 -6.21 -4.49 -6.82
N PRO A 101 -7.42 -4.30 -7.39
CA PRO A 101 -7.78 -3.04 -8.08
C PRO A 101 -7.83 -1.82 -7.15
N TRP A 102 -7.89 -2.03 -5.83
CA TRP A 102 -7.92 -0.95 -4.84
C TRP A 102 -6.61 -0.14 -4.78
N LEU A 103 -5.50 -0.71 -5.26
CA LEU A 103 -4.20 -0.03 -5.34
C LEU A 103 -4.24 1.19 -6.25
N ASP A 104 -5.15 1.23 -7.22
CA ASP A 104 -5.34 2.40 -8.08
C ASP A 104 -5.70 3.68 -7.31
N ARG A 105 -6.36 3.55 -6.15
CA ARG A 105 -6.69 4.70 -5.28
C ARG A 105 -5.56 5.08 -4.33
N THR A 106 -4.59 4.19 -4.13
CA THR A 106 -3.56 4.31 -3.09
C THR A 106 -2.20 4.71 -3.68
N LEU A 107 -1.94 4.28 -4.91
CA LEU A 107 -0.71 4.57 -5.66
C LEU A 107 -1.01 5.60 -6.75
N GLN A 108 -0.17 6.63 -6.82
CA GLN A 108 -0.29 7.71 -7.78
C GLN A 108 0.90 7.70 -8.75
N ALA A 109 0.69 8.25 -9.95
CA ALA A 109 1.81 8.54 -10.84
C ALA A 109 2.71 9.59 -10.18
N GLY A 110 4.02 9.37 -10.22
CA GLY A 110 5.01 10.15 -9.48
C GLY A 110 5.39 9.57 -8.11
N ASP A 111 4.65 8.60 -7.57
CA ASP A 111 5.04 7.95 -6.32
C ASP A 111 6.34 7.16 -6.52
N ARG A 112 7.29 7.32 -5.59
CA ARG A 112 8.47 6.46 -5.53
C ARG A 112 8.17 5.29 -4.62
N ILE A 113 8.14 4.10 -5.19
CA ILE A 113 7.74 2.89 -4.47
C ILE A 113 8.84 1.84 -4.48
N LEU A 114 8.88 1.07 -3.40
CA LEU A 114 9.61 -0.18 -3.29
C LEU A 114 8.64 -1.33 -3.58
N VAL A 115 9.09 -2.30 -4.36
CA VAL A 115 8.36 -3.54 -4.64
C VAL A 115 9.27 -4.73 -4.43
N THR A 116 8.74 -5.77 -3.79
CA THR A 116 9.48 -7.03 -3.57
C THR A 116 8.67 -8.20 -4.07
N GLY A 117 9.28 -9.06 -4.89
CA GLY A 117 8.64 -10.28 -5.35
C GLY A 117 9.28 -10.93 -6.57
N PRO A 118 8.66 -12.03 -7.04
CA PRO A 118 9.17 -12.79 -8.16
C PRO A 118 8.86 -12.10 -9.49
N VAL A 119 9.84 -12.15 -10.38
CA VAL A 119 9.74 -11.66 -11.74
C VAL A 119 9.28 -12.79 -12.65
N LYS A 120 8.18 -12.56 -13.38
CA LYS A 120 7.59 -13.51 -14.30
C LYS A 120 7.47 -12.90 -15.69
N PHE A 121 7.42 -13.77 -16.70
CA PHE A 121 7.13 -13.35 -18.07
C PHE A 121 5.62 -13.40 -18.33
N PHE A 122 5.03 -12.26 -18.70
CA PHE A 122 3.63 -12.18 -19.12
C PHE A 122 3.46 -10.96 -20.02
N HIS A 123 3.48 -11.16 -21.34
CA HIS A 123 3.50 -10.07 -22.34
C HIS A 123 4.65 -9.07 -22.13
N GLY A 124 5.79 -9.58 -21.63
CA GLY A 124 6.93 -8.78 -21.17
C GLY A 124 7.39 -9.22 -19.79
N ARG A 125 8.52 -8.65 -19.35
CA ARG A 125 9.06 -8.87 -18.01
C ARG A 125 8.23 -8.07 -17.01
N GLN A 126 7.62 -8.76 -16.05
CA GLN A 126 6.86 -8.11 -14.98
C GLN A 126 7.17 -8.71 -13.61
N ILE A 127 7.18 -7.89 -12.58
CA ILE A 127 7.20 -8.34 -11.19
C ILE A 127 5.77 -8.52 -10.69
N GLN A 128 5.53 -9.55 -9.87
CA GLN A 128 4.27 -9.74 -9.14
C GLN A 128 4.52 -9.48 -7.65
N PRO A 129 4.44 -8.23 -7.18
CA PRO A 129 4.94 -7.90 -5.85
C PRO A 129 4.12 -8.61 -4.78
N ARG A 130 4.83 -9.29 -3.86
CA ARG A 130 4.24 -9.83 -2.62
C ARG A 130 4.10 -8.72 -1.58
N GLU A 131 5.01 -7.75 -1.63
CA GLU A 131 5.02 -6.57 -0.79
C GLU A 131 5.30 -5.31 -1.63
N HIS A 132 4.74 -4.18 -1.19
CA HIS A 132 5.07 -2.87 -1.72
C HIS A 132 5.04 -1.83 -0.60
N ALA A 133 5.88 -0.81 -0.70
CA ALA A 133 5.91 0.32 0.21
C ALA A 133 6.08 1.62 -0.59
N VAL A 134 5.36 2.67 -0.20
CA VAL A 134 5.57 4.02 -0.75
C VAL A 134 6.70 4.66 0.04
N LEU A 135 7.82 4.94 -0.63
CA LEU A 135 8.98 5.60 -0.03
C LEU A 135 8.82 7.11 -0.06
N GLU A 136 8.26 7.62 -1.15
CA GLU A 136 8.02 9.04 -1.38
C GLU A 136 6.72 9.20 -2.18
N ARG A 137 5.89 10.16 -1.78
CA ARG A 137 4.64 10.46 -2.48
C ARG A 137 4.92 11.47 -3.59
N ALA A 138 4.22 11.34 -4.72
CA ALA A 138 4.16 12.41 -5.70
C ALA A 138 3.76 13.72 -5.00
N PRO A 139 4.38 14.85 -5.37
CA PRO A 139 3.89 16.14 -4.90
C PRO A 139 2.41 16.26 -5.26
N ALA A 140 1.61 16.78 -4.32
CA ALA A 140 0.21 17.05 -4.61
C ALA A 140 0.14 17.90 -5.89
N PRO A 141 -0.76 17.59 -6.84
CA PRO A 141 -0.93 18.45 -7.99
C PRO A 141 -1.17 19.87 -7.47
N GLU A 142 -0.30 20.81 -7.85
CA GLU A 142 -0.50 22.21 -7.50
C GLU A 142 -1.91 22.59 -7.97
N PRO A 143 -2.71 23.27 -7.12
CA PRO A 143 -4.02 23.72 -7.53
C PRO A 143 -3.85 24.60 -8.77
N ASP A 144 -4.55 24.24 -9.85
CA ASP A 144 -4.54 24.99 -11.10
C ASP A 144 -4.82 26.47 -10.80
N PRO A 145 -3.92 27.41 -11.14
CA PRO A 145 -4.11 28.84 -10.88
C PRO A 145 -5.38 29.40 -11.52
N ALA A 146 -6.03 28.68 -12.44
CA ALA A 146 -7.29 29.08 -13.08
C ALA A 146 -8.56 28.92 -12.20
N THR A 147 -8.46 28.38 -10.97
CA THR A 147 -9.67 28.16 -10.12
C THR A 147 -10.01 29.35 -9.20
N LEU A 148 -9.24 30.44 -9.20
CA LEU A 148 -9.45 31.56 -8.27
C LEU A 148 -10.44 32.64 -8.76
N ASP A 149 -10.98 32.55 -9.97
CA ASP A 149 -11.88 33.57 -10.50
C ASP A 149 -13.32 33.07 -10.68
N THR A 150 -14.07 32.90 -9.59
CA THR A 150 -15.49 33.35 -9.53
C THR A 150 -16.07 33.08 -8.15
N HIS A 151 -16.49 34.16 -7.47
CA HIS A 151 -17.61 34.31 -6.54
C HIS A 151 -17.27 35.36 -5.46
N THR A 152 -17.10 36.61 -5.88
CA THR A 152 -17.48 37.76 -5.05
C THR A 152 -18.71 38.40 -5.69
N THR A 153 -19.88 37.83 -5.42
CA THR A 153 -21.16 38.53 -5.56
C THR A 153 -21.69 38.72 -4.14
N ILE A 154 -21.38 39.87 -3.55
CA ILE A 154 -21.99 40.30 -2.29
C ILE A 154 -23.43 40.69 -2.66
N SER A 155 -24.36 39.75 -2.50
CA SER A 155 -25.79 40.02 -2.56
C SER A 155 -26.19 40.66 -1.23
N SER A 156 -26.23 41.99 -1.21
CA SER A 156 -26.89 42.75 -0.14
C SER A 156 -28.40 42.53 -0.24
N THR A 157 -29.00 41.90 0.77
CA THR A 157 -30.47 41.89 0.96
C THR A 157 -30.80 42.68 2.24
N PRO A 158 -31.78 43.60 2.22
CA PRO A 158 -32.15 44.40 3.39
C PRO A 158 -32.93 43.54 4.39
N THR A 159 -32.55 43.61 5.66
CA THR A 159 -33.27 42.97 6.77
C THR A 159 -34.34 43.92 7.30
N THR A 160 -35.61 43.59 7.07
CA THR A 160 -36.75 44.16 7.80
C THR A 160 -36.99 43.29 9.04
N ILE A 161 -36.87 43.90 10.22
CA ILE A 161 -37.23 43.31 11.51
C ILE A 161 -38.69 43.69 11.82
N PRO A 162 -39.60 42.75 12.11
CA PRO A 162 -40.84 43.06 12.81
C PRO A 162 -40.61 43.05 14.32
N THR A 163 -41.04 44.11 15.01
CA THR A 163 -41.09 44.17 16.48
C THR A 163 -42.53 43.93 16.94
N PRO A 164 -42.78 43.03 17.92
CA PRO A 164 -44.05 42.93 18.62
C PRO A 164 -44.02 43.70 19.95
N ASP A 165 -44.97 44.63 20.13
CA ASP A 165 -45.95 44.76 21.24
C ASP A 165 -46.82 46.02 21.02
#